data_AF-A0A940ZNA6-F1
#
_entry.id   AF-A0A940ZNA6-F1
#
_cell.length_a   1.000
_cell.length_b   1.000
_cell.length_c   1.000
_cell.angle_alpha   90.00
_cell.angle_beta   90.00
_cell.angle_gamma   90.00
#
_symmetry.space_group_name_H-M   'P 1'
#
loop_
_entity.id
_entity.type
_entity.pdbx_description
1 polymer ?
#
loop_
_entity_poly.entity_id
_entity_poly.type
_entity_poly.pdbx_seq_one_letter_code
_entity_poly.pdbx_strand_id
1 'polypeptide(L)'
;MQVMKDCPYCAETIRGDARICKHCHSNLAGAPEGKFVKVRLKGRDKTYRGNLFVPVHLNRVSDAINDERQFIVLTDAKEEAKLTDIHVGFIAMNKNSVEWVRLVEEGAEKDEVNGSVYQLY
;
A
#
# COMPACT_ATOMS: atom_id res chain seq x y z
N MET A 1 -0.74 33.55 -12.96
CA MET A 1 -0.91 32.98 -11.61
C MET A 1 0.05 31.81 -11.47
N GLN A 2 0.80 31.71 -10.36
CA GLN A 2 1.69 30.57 -10.14
C GLN A 2 0.87 29.41 -9.55
N VAL A 3 0.96 28.23 -10.17
CA VAL A 3 0.33 27.00 -9.66
C VAL A 3 1.13 26.52 -8.46
N MET A 4 0.46 26.22 -7.35
CA MET A 4 1.05 25.67 -6.14
C MET A 4 0.62 24.22 -5.96
N LYS A 5 1.44 23.41 -5.30
CA LYS A 5 1.13 22.02 -4.90
C LYS A 5 1.72 21.76 -3.53
N ASP A 6 1.24 20.72 -2.86
CA ASP A 6 1.84 20.28 -1.60
C ASP A 6 2.99 19.30 -1.86
N CYS A 7 4.05 19.43 -1.08
CA CYS A 7 5.17 18.49 -1.13
C CYS A 7 4.72 17.12 -0.60
N PRO A 8 4.85 16.03 -1.37
CA PRO A 8 4.42 14.70 -0.88
C PRO A 8 5.26 14.21 0.31
N TYR A 9 6.40 14.83 0.60
CA TYR A 9 7.32 14.40 1.66
C TYR A 9 7.14 15.13 3.00
N CYS A 10 6.85 16.44 2.98
CA CYS A 10 6.72 17.25 4.20
C CYS A 10 5.39 18.02 4.31
N ALA A 11 4.48 17.84 3.35
CA ALA A 11 3.18 18.53 3.26
C ALA A 11 3.24 20.07 3.14
N GLU A 12 4.43 20.67 3.07
CA GLU A 12 4.58 22.11 2.85
C GLU A 12 4.20 22.52 1.42
N THR A 13 3.58 23.69 1.29
CA THR A 13 3.14 24.24 0.00
C THR A 13 4.33 24.77 -0.81
N ILE A 14 4.53 24.21 -2.00
CA ILE A 14 5.63 24.50 -2.92
C ILE A 14 5.11 24.92 -4.30
N ARG A 15 6.00 25.45 -5.14
CA ARG A 15 5.67 25.74 -6.54
C ARG A 15 5.31 24.45 -7.29
N GLY A 16 4.34 24.52 -8.20
CA GLY A 16 3.90 23.38 -9.00
C GLY A 16 5.02 22.75 -9.83
N ASP A 17 5.92 23.57 -10.35
CA ASP A 17 7.09 23.18 -11.13
C ASP A 17 8.33 22.82 -10.30
N ALA A 18 8.21 22.80 -8.96
CA ALA A 18 9.33 22.42 -8.09
C ALA A 18 9.75 20.96 -8.36
N ARG A 19 11.03 20.81 -8.70
CA ARG A 19 11.75 19.52 -8.81
C ARG A 19 12.43 19.13 -7.50
N ILE A 20 12.70 20.08 -6.62
CA ILE A 20 13.26 19.88 -5.27
C ILE A 20 12.42 20.70 -4.30
N CYS A 21 12.01 20.11 -3.18
CA CYS A 21 11.28 20.83 -2.15
C CYS A 21 12.20 21.81 -1.42
N LYS A 22 11.82 23.08 -1.30
CA LYS A 22 12.61 24.10 -0.57
C LYS A 22 12.59 23.93 0.97
N HIS A 23 11.73 23.07 1.49
CA HIS A 23 11.56 22.86 2.94
C HIS A 23 12.29 21.61 3.43
N CYS A 24 12.09 20.47 2.76
CA CYS A 24 12.69 19.20 3.14
C CYS A 24 13.80 18.72 2.19
N HIS A 25 14.06 19.45 1.11
CA HIS A 25 15.07 19.12 0.08
C HIS A 25 14.88 17.78 -0.65
N SER A 26 13.72 17.14 -0.51
CA SER A 26 13.40 15.92 -1.25
C SER A 26 13.32 16.18 -2.76
N ASN A 27 13.85 15.24 -3.53
CA ASN A 27 13.75 15.23 -4.98
C ASN A 27 12.36 14.79 -5.43
N LEU A 28 11.69 15.63 -6.21
CA LEU A 28 10.33 15.43 -6.75
C LEU A 28 10.34 15.00 -8.22
N ALA A 29 11.52 14.92 -8.86
CA ALA A 29 11.69 14.76 -10.29
C ALA A 29 12.01 13.31 -10.73
N GLY A 30 11.64 12.30 -9.94
CA GLY A 30 11.90 10.89 -10.22
C GLY A 30 10.69 9.99 -10.05
N ALA A 31 10.88 8.71 -10.34
CA ALA A 31 9.94 7.69 -9.88
C ALA A 31 9.87 7.75 -8.34
N PRO A 32 8.68 7.63 -7.74
CA PRO A 32 8.56 7.68 -6.28
C PRO A 32 9.40 6.55 -5.68
N GLU A 33 10.31 6.92 -4.78
CA GLU A 33 11.07 5.95 -3.99
C GLU A 33 10.17 5.33 -2.92
N GLY A 34 10.35 4.04 -2.65
CA GLY A 34 9.55 3.31 -1.67
C GLY A 34 9.94 1.85 -1.58
N LYS A 35 9.19 1.12 -0.77
CA LYS A 35 9.36 -0.31 -0.57
C LYS A 35 8.08 -1.05 -0.93
N PHE A 36 8.22 -2.25 -1.48
CA PHE A 36 7.11 -3.18 -1.63
C PHE A 36 6.94 -3.98 -0.36
N VAL A 37 5.72 -3.99 0.18
CA VAL A 37 5.36 -4.76 1.37
C VAL A 37 4.35 -5.82 0.96
N LYS A 38 4.61 -7.08 1.29
CA LYS A 38 3.68 -8.18 1.05
C LYS A 38 2.46 -8.03 1.96
N VAL A 39 1.29 -8.04 1.36
CA VAL A 39 0.01 -7.95 2.06
C VAL A 39 -0.94 -9.03 1.58
N ARG A 40 -1.85 -9.42 2.48
CA ARG A 40 -3.03 -10.22 2.18
C ARG A 40 -4.25 -9.30 2.30
N LEU A 41 -5.05 -9.23 1.25
CA LEU A 41 -6.22 -8.37 1.13
C LEU A 41 -7.45 -9.23 0.95
N LYS A 42 -8.47 -9.03 1.78
CA LYS A 42 -9.78 -9.65 1.61
C LYS A 42 -10.72 -8.65 0.95
N GLY A 43 -11.14 -8.97 -0.28
CA GLY A 43 -12.34 -8.39 -0.86
C GLY A 43 -13.58 -9.20 -0.47
N ARG A 44 -14.75 -8.79 -0.94
CA ARG A 44 -16.05 -9.45 -0.64
C ARG A 44 -16.00 -10.98 -0.66
N ASP A 45 -15.66 -11.56 -1.82
CA ASP A 45 -15.70 -13.02 -1.98
C ASP A 45 -14.31 -13.66 -1.93
N LYS A 46 -13.29 -12.92 -2.37
CA LYS A 46 -11.96 -13.46 -2.68
C LYS A 46 -10.86 -12.81 -1.84
N THR A 47 -9.83 -13.58 -1.58
CA THR A 47 -8.63 -13.12 -0.89
C THR A 47 -7.47 -13.07 -1.87
N TYR A 48 -6.68 -12.00 -1.79
CA TYR A 48 -5.54 -11.76 -2.66
C TYR A 48 -4.28 -11.60 -1.83
N ARG A 49 -3.18 -12.17 -2.30
CA ARG A 49 -1.82 -11.88 -1.82
C ARG A 49 -1.09 -11.07 -2.87
N GLY A 50 -0.31 -10.08 -2.47
CA GLY A 50 0.48 -9.30 -3.40
C GLY A 50 1.33 -8.25 -2.72
N ASN A 51 2.01 -7.46 -3.51
CA ASN A 51 2.92 -6.42 -3.07
C ASN A 51 2.24 -5.05 -3.11
N LEU A 52 2.16 -4.38 -1.98
CA LEU A 52 1.70 -3.00 -1.86
C LEU A 52 2.91 -2.07 -1.81
N PHE A 53 2.90 -1.03 -2.65
CA PHE A 53 3.96 -0.03 -2.65
C PHE A 53 3.74 1.01 -1.53
N VAL A 54 4.71 1.13 -0.64
CA VAL A 54 4.75 2.15 0.42
C VAL A 54 5.86 3.16 0.07
N PRO A 55 5.50 4.40 -0.30
CA PRO A 55 6.46 5.47 -0.54
C PRO A 55 7.35 5.76 0.67
N VAL A 56 8.59 6.21 0.47
CA VAL A 56 9.54 6.52 1.56
C VAL A 56 9.00 7.55 2.56
N HIS A 57 8.18 8.50 2.11
CA HIS A 57 7.57 9.50 3.00
C HIS A 57 6.42 8.96 3.85
N LEU A 58 5.93 7.76 3.57
CA LEU A 58 4.91 7.08 4.37
C LEU A 58 5.58 6.02 5.24
N ASN A 59 5.41 6.15 6.56
CA ASN A 59 6.05 5.25 7.51
C ASN A 59 5.30 3.92 7.63
N ARG A 60 3.99 3.89 7.34
CA ARG A 60 3.12 2.74 7.57
C ARG A 60 2.33 2.35 6.33
N VAL A 61 2.04 1.06 6.20
CA VAL A 61 1.10 0.55 5.19
C VAL A 61 -0.29 1.17 5.36
N SER A 62 -0.71 1.45 6.60
CA SER A 62 -1.97 2.17 6.86
C SER A 62 -2.02 3.53 6.19
N ASP A 63 -0.91 4.27 6.18
CA ASP A 63 -0.87 5.62 5.61
C ASP A 63 -0.98 5.55 4.09
N ALA A 64 -0.33 4.55 3.48
CA ALA A 64 -0.41 4.29 2.04
C ALA A 64 -1.80 3.83 1.57
N ILE A 65 -2.55 3.15 2.45
CA ILE A 65 -3.91 2.69 2.17
C ILE A 65 -4.96 3.75 2.49
N ASN A 66 -4.77 4.59 3.51
CA ASN A 66 -5.78 5.56 3.97
C ASN A 66 -5.67 6.94 3.31
N ASP A 67 -5.12 7.00 2.10
CA ASP A 67 -5.12 8.23 1.31
C ASP A 67 -6.46 8.48 0.58
N GLU A 68 -6.52 9.56 -0.18
CA GLU A 68 -7.72 9.98 -0.93
C GLU A 68 -8.08 9.08 -2.12
N ARG A 69 -7.18 8.18 -2.54
CA ARG A 69 -7.43 7.30 -3.69
C ARG A 69 -8.56 6.33 -3.37
N GLN A 70 -9.34 5.95 -4.38
CA GLN A 70 -10.47 5.01 -4.19
C GLN A 70 -10.05 3.54 -4.23
N PHE A 71 -8.82 3.25 -4.66
CA PHE A 71 -8.36 1.89 -4.92
C PHE A 71 -7.06 1.59 -4.18
N ILE A 72 -6.97 0.37 -3.65
CA ILE A 72 -5.72 -0.26 -3.20
C ILE A 72 -5.15 -1.03 -4.38
N VAL A 73 -3.88 -0.82 -4.68
CA VAL A 73 -3.20 -1.47 -5.81
C VAL A 73 -2.18 -2.47 -5.28
N LEU A 74 -2.25 -3.71 -5.79
CA LEU A 74 -1.25 -4.75 -5.54
C LEU A 74 -0.59 -5.18 -6.85
N THR A 75 0.73 -5.35 -6.81
CA THR A 75 1.53 -5.97 -7.86
C THR A 75 1.95 -7.39 -7.48
N ASP A 76 2.31 -8.23 -8.46
CA ASP A 76 2.53 -9.67 -8.28
C ASP A 76 1.36 -10.35 -7.54
N ALA A 77 0.15 -9.94 -7.89
CA ALA A 77 -1.04 -10.37 -7.17
C ALA A 77 -1.39 -11.84 -7.48
N LYS A 78 -1.80 -12.57 -6.46
CA LYS A 78 -2.31 -13.95 -6.53
C LYS A 78 -3.65 -14.02 -5.80
N GLU A 79 -4.65 -14.61 -6.44
CA GLU A 79 -5.91 -14.96 -5.81
C GLU A 79 -5.73 -16.27 -5.06
N GLU A 80 -6.05 -16.28 -3.76
CA GLU A 80 -6.00 -17.49 -2.95
C GLU A 80 -7.20 -18.38 -3.25
N ALA A 81 -6.94 -19.61 -3.67
CA ALA A 81 -7.96 -20.63 -3.93
C ALA A 81 -7.63 -21.93 -3.18
N LYS A 82 -8.64 -22.79 -3.00
CA LYS A 82 -8.52 -24.00 -2.17
C LYS A 82 -7.47 -25.01 -2.67
N LEU A 83 -7.24 -25.06 -3.98
CA LEU A 83 -6.36 -26.04 -4.63
C LEU A 83 -5.00 -25.44 -4.97
N THR A 84 -5.00 -24.32 -5.70
CA THR A 84 -3.80 -23.65 -6.17
C THR A 84 -4.06 -22.17 -6.32
N ASP A 85 -3.16 -21.32 -5.83
CA ASP A 85 -3.22 -19.88 -6.03
C ASP A 85 -3.22 -19.54 -7.53
N ILE A 86 -4.08 -18.60 -7.92
CA ILE A 86 -4.22 -18.16 -9.30
C ILE A 86 -3.43 -16.86 -9.46
N HIS A 87 -2.43 -16.85 -10.34
CA HIS A 87 -1.66 -15.63 -10.61
C HIS A 87 -2.50 -14.62 -11.39
N VAL A 88 -2.65 -13.42 -10.83
CA VAL A 88 -3.41 -12.29 -11.40
C VAL A 88 -2.45 -11.21 -11.92
N GLY A 89 -1.25 -11.12 -11.36
CA GLY A 89 -0.21 -10.16 -11.75
C GLY A 89 -0.45 -8.75 -11.22
N PHE A 90 -1.58 -8.14 -11.54
CA PHE A 90 -1.95 -6.80 -11.10
C PHE A 90 -3.43 -6.73 -10.69
N ILE A 91 -3.71 -6.09 -9.55
CA ILE A 91 -5.09 -5.83 -9.12
C ILE A 91 -5.22 -4.43 -8.52
N ALA A 92 -6.32 -3.77 -8.87
CA ALA A 92 -6.78 -2.54 -8.24
C ALA A 92 -8.14 -2.81 -7.58
N MET A 93 -8.18 -2.84 -6.26
CA MET A 93 -9.38 -3.13 -5.48
C MET A 93 -9.98 -1.86 -4.91
N ASN A 94 -11.26 -1.62 -5.14
CA ASN A 94 -11.95 -0.46 -4.55
C ASN A 94 -11.98 -0.61 -3.01
N LYS A 95 -11.58 0.43 -2.27
CA LYS A 95 -11.51 0.43 -0.80
C LYS A 95 -12.86 0.08 -0.14
N ASN A 96 -13.99 0.47 -0.74
CA ASN A 96 -15.33 0.15 -0.23
C ASN A 96 -15.71 -1.34 -0.37
N SER A 97 -14.95 -2.10 -1.15
CA SER A 97 -15.13 -3.55 -1.33
C SER A 97 -14.10 -4.36 -0.54
N VAL A 98 -13.18 -3.70 0.17
CA VAL A 98 -12.15 -4.33 1.00
C VAL A 98 -12.70 -4.48 2.42
N GLU A 99 -12.63 -5.70 2.94
CA GLU A 99 -13.05 -5.99 4.31
C GLU A 99 -11.89 -5.83 5.30
N TRP A 100 -10.71 -6.32 4.92
CA TRP A 100 -9.50 -6.17 5.72
C TRP A 100 -8.23 -6.30 4.86
N VAL A 101 -7.14 -5.76 5.39
CA VAL A 101 -5.77 -5.93 4.87
C VAL A 101 -4.86 -6.35 6.02
N ARG A 102 -4.03 -7.37 5.80
CA ARG A 102 -3.03 -7.86 6.75
C ARG A 102 -1.64 -7.83 6.14
N LEU A 103 -0.65 -7.53 6.96
CA LEU A 103 0.76 -7.71 6.59
C LEU A 103 1.06 -9.21 6.58
N VAL A 104 1.86 -9.65 5.61
CA VAL A 104 2.40 -11.02 5.61
C VAL A 104 3.81 -10.94 6.17
N GLU A 105 4.04 -11.51 7.34
CA GLU A 105 5.38 -11.66 7.90
C GLU A 105 6.15 -12.71 7.08
N GLU A 106 7.41 -12.43 6.72
CA GLU A 106 8.27 -13.40 6.07
C GLU A 106 8.58 -14.54 7.05
N GLY A 107 7.79 -15.62 6.97
CA GLY A 107 7.90 -16.79 7.86
C GLY A 107 6.55 -17.44 8.21
N ALA A 108 5.41 -16.77 8.00
CA ALA A 108 4.08 -17.25 8.40
C ALA A 108 3.40 -18.15 7.34
N GLU A 109 4.15 -18.99 6.62
CA GLU A 109 3.58 -19.98 5.68
C GLU A 109 3.04 -21.25 6.38
N LYS A 110 3.15 -21.32 7.70
CA LYS A 110 2.52 -22.35 8.53
C LYS A 110 1.80 -21.66 9.67
N ASP A 111 0.58 -22.10 9.96
CA ASP A 111 -0.27 -21.72 11.09
C ASP A 111 -1.52 -20.88 10.77
N GLU A 112 -2.32 -21.32 9.77
CA GLU A 112 -3.78 -21.09 9.79
C GLU A 112 -4.56 -22.29 10.35
N VAL A 113 -3.98 -22.99 11.34
CA VAL A 113 -4.72 -23.87 12.25
C VAL A 113 -4.43 -23.39 13.67
N ASN A 114 -5.01 -22.25 14.04
CA ASN A 114 -5.56 -21.99 15.38
C ASN A 114 -5.90 -20.50 15.48
N GLY A 115 -7.20 -20.21 15.50
CA GLY A 115 -7.66 -18.90 15.93
C GLY A 115 -7.27 -18.70 17.39
N SER A 116 -6.52 -17.63 17.67
CA SER A 116 -6.70 -16.92 18.93
C SER A 116 -6.21 -15.47 18.78
N VAL A 117 -6.99 -14.62 19.43
CA VAL A 117 -6.95 -13.16 19.46
C VAL A 117 -5.71 -12.71 20.22
N TYR A 118 -4.90 -11.82 19.66
CA TYR A 118 -3.90 -11.09 20.46
C TYR A 118 -4.52 -9.79 20.98
N GLN A 119 -4.84 -9.81 22.28
CA GLN A 119 -4.98 -8.61 23.11
C GLN A 119 -3.62 -7.92 23.22
N LEU A 120 -3.60 -6.60 23.01
CA LEU A 120 -2.45 -5.75 23.28
C LEU A 120 -2.55 -5.24 24.72
N TYR A 121 -1.47 -5.44 25.48
CA TYR A 121 -1.23 -4.78 26.77
C TYR A 121 -0.89 -3.31 26.57
#